data_AF-A0A7T0BVK2-F1
#
_entry.id   AF-A0A7T0BVK2-F1
#
_cell.length_a   1.000
_cell.length_b   1.000
_cell.length_c   1.000
_cell.angle_alpha   90.00
_cell.angle_beta   90.00
_cell.angle_gamma   90.00
#
_symmetry.space_group_name_H-M   'P 1'
#
loop_
_entity.id
_entity.type
_entity.pdbx_description
1 polymer ?
#
loop_
_entity_poly.entity_id
_entity_poly.type
_entity_poly.pdbx_seq_one_letter_code
_entity_poly.pdbx_strand_id
1 'polypeptide(L)'
;MKILESSWWLGFMLIIFFLIMGNLAAIFNGYQFNRFGLNRDFVLILVWILPALASFLAVFKSKGGNILLGLSFIPIISFSGPTVHFILGELGIIIDLIGLEGVKVVFQMYLMLSLLTIGIGSTLGKLLRKKN
;
A
#
# COMPACT_ATOMS: atom_id res chain seq x y z
N MET A 1 19.19 11.80 -15.50
CA MET A 1 18.41 10.80 -14.75
C MET A 1 18.43 10.97 -13.22
N LYS A 2 19.12 11.96 -12.63
CA LYS A 2 19.29 12.11 -11.16
C LYS A 2 18.05 12.48 -10.31
N ILE A 3 16.88 12.66 -10.92
CA ILE A 3 15.70 13.24 -10.27
C ILE A 3 14.61 12.21 -9.97
N LEU A 4 14.61 11.10 -10.73
CA LEU A 4 13.80 9.94 -10.40
C LEU A 4 14.24 9.27 -9.08
N GLU A 5 15.44 9.56 -8.58
CA GLU A 5 16.10 8.72 -7.58
C GLU A 5 15.94 9.16 -6.10
N SER A 6 15.32 10.30 -5.78
CA SER A 6 15.14 10.68 -4.36
C SER A 6 13.68 10.63 -3.91
N SER A 7 12.78 11.30 -4.62
CA SER A 7 11.37 11.40 -4.20
C SER A 7 10.60 10.08 -4.37
N TRP A 8 10.90 9.33 -5.43
CA TRP A 8 10.28 8.03 -5.66
C TRP A 8 10.73 7.02 -4.61
N TRP A 9 12.02 7.02 -4.27
CA TRP A 9 12.57 6.13 -3.24
C TRP A 9 11.98 6.39 -1.86
N LEU A 10 11.69 7.64 -1.49
CA LEU A 10 10.95 7.95 -0.26
C LEU A 10 9.57 7.29 -0.24
N GLY A 11 8.82 7.41 -1.35
CA GLY A 11 7.53 6.74 -1.47
C GLY A 11 7.68 5.21 -1.45
N PHE A 12 8.69 4.67 -2.14
CA PHE A 12 8.97 3.24 -2.18
C PHE A 12 9.29 2.69 -0.78
N MET A 13 10.13 3.37 0.01
CA MET A 13 10.44 2.97 1.39
C MET A 13 9.18 2.95 2.27
N LEU A 14 8.26 3.90 2.07
CA LEU A 14 6.96 3.88 2.75
C LEU A 14 6.09 2.70 2.32
N ILE A 15 6.11 2.31 1.04
CA ILE A 15 5.42 1.10 0.56
C ILE A 15 6.02 -0.15 1.20
N ILE A 16 7.34 -0.25 1.28
CA ILE A 16 8.01 -1.39 1.95
C ILE A 16 7.64 -1.43 3.44
N PHE A 17 7.68 -0.30 4.12
CA PHE A 17 7.26 -0.20 5.52
C PHE A 17 5.79 -0.61 5.70
N PHE A 18 4.91 -0.15 4.83
CA PHE A 18 3.51 -0.55 4.77
C PHE A 18 3.36 -2.07 4.63
N LEU A 19 4.07 -2.70 3.68
CA LEU A 19 3.99 -4.14 3.46
C LEU A 19 4.45 -4.93 4.68
N ILE A 20 5.55 -4.51 5.33
CA ILE A 20 6.05 -5.16 6.55
C ILE A 20 5.03 -5.02 7.68
N MET A 21 4.57 -3.81 7.96
CA MET A 21 3.62 -3.54 9.05
C MET A 21 2.27 -4.20 8.82
N GLY A 22 1.77 -4.19 7.57
CA GLY A 22 0.51 -4.83 7.20
C GLY A 22 0.55 -6.34 7.41
N ASN A 23 1.67 -6.99 7.05
CA ASN A 23 1.85 -8.41 7.30
C ASN A 23 1.99 -8.73 8.79
N LEU A 24 2.74 -7.93 9.55
CA LEU A 24 2.81 -8.09 11.00
C LEU A 24 1.41 -7.95 11.64
N ALA A 25 0.62 -6.98 11.20
CA ALA A 25 -0.74 -6.78 11.69
C ALA A 25 -1.72 -7.90 11.27
N ALA A 26 -1.43 -8.59 10.18
CA ALA A 26 -2.18 -9.78 9.76
C ALA A 26 -1.87 -11.00 10.64
N ILE A 27 -0.58 -11.22 10.97
CA ILE A 27 -0.10 -12.33 11.81
C ILE A 27 -0.63 -12.21 13.24
N PHE A 28 -0.67 -10.99 13.80
CA PHE A 28 -1.16 -10.80 15.17
C PHE A 28 -2.69 -10.82 15.21
N ASN A 29 -3.25 -11.67 16.08
CA ASN A 29 -4.68 -11.71 16.37
C ASN A 29 -5.09 -10.52 17.27
N GLY A 30 -6.41 -10.28 17.37
CA GLY A 30 -6.93 -9.17 18.17
C GLY A 30 -6.54 -9.23 19.65
N TYR A 31 -6.34 -10.44 20.20
CA TYR A 31 -5.89 -10.63 21.58
C TYR A 31 -4.47 -10.13 21.81
N GLN A 32 -3.54 -10.42 20.88
CA GLN A 32 -2.16 -9.95 20.95
C GLN A 32 -2.08 -8.42 20.81
N PHE A 33 -2.86 -7.82 19.91
CA PHE A 33 -2.97 -6.37 19.78
C PHE A 33 -3.47 -5.71 21.08
N ASN A 34 -4.53 -6.26 21.69
CA ASN A 34 -5.05 -5.75 22.96
C ASN A 34 -4.05 -5.85 24.12
N ARG A 35 -3.19 -6.87 24.15
CA ARG A 35 -2.10 -7.00 25.14
C ARG A 35 -1.09 -5.85 25.05
N PHE A 36 -0.89 -5.28 23.86
CA PHE A 36 -0.07 -4.09 23.65
C PHE A 36 -0.85 -2.77 23.84
N GLY A 37 -2.13 -2.84 24.24
CA GLY A 37 -2.99 -1.66 24.36
C GLY A 37 -3.38 -1.05 23.00
N LEU A 38 -3.28 -1.82 21.91
CA LEU A 38 -3.54 -1.36 20.56
C LEU A 38 -4.85 -1.97 20.02
N ASN A 39 -5.60 -1.18 19.25
CA ASN A 39 -6.74 -1.66 18.48
C ASN A 39 -6.26 -2.11 17.09
N ARG A 40 -6.45 -3.39 16.75
CA ARG A 40 -6.03 -3.98 15.46
C ARG A 40 -6.64 -3.28 14.26
N ASP A 41 -7.94 -2.98 14.30
CA ASP A 41 -8.64 -2.35 13.18
C ASP A 41 -8.13 -0.93 12.95
N PHE A 42 -7.86 -0.20 14.03
CA PHE A 42 -7.25 1.12 13.96
C PHE A 42 -5.85 1.07 13.33
N VAL A 43 -5.01 0.11 13.74
CA VAL A 43 -3.67 -0.08 13.18
C VAL A 43 -3.75 -0.43 11.69
N LEU A 44 -4.66 -1.32 11.30
CA LEU A 44 -4.87 -1.65 9.89
C LEU A 44 -5.31 -0.43 9.08
N ILE A 45 -6.25 0.38 9.59
CA ILE A 45 -6.68 1.63 8.93
C ILE A 45 -5.48 2.57 8.72
N LEU A 46 -4.64 2.76 9.74
CA LEU A 46 -3.45 3.62 9.62
C LEU A 46 -2.48 3.09 8.56
N VAL A 47 -2.25 1.77 8.55
CA VAL A 47 -1.42 1.10 7.55
C VAL A 47 -2.00 1.34 6.15
N TRP A 48 -3.31 1.20 5.95
CA TRP A 48 -3.98 1.46 4.66
C TRP A 48 -3.88 2.90 4.14
N ILE A 49 -3.54 3.89 4.97
CA ILE A 49 -3.33 5.28 4.53
C ILE A 49 -1.91 5.48 3.95
N LEU A 50 -0.94 4.64 4.32
CA LEU A 50 0.46 4.77 3.90
C LEU A 50 0.66 4.75 2.37
N PRO A 51 -0.04 3.91 1.58
CA PRO A 51 0.02 3.97 0.12
C PRO A 51 -0.36 5.33 -0.47
N ALA A 52 -1.37 6.00 0.11
CA ALA A 52 -1.75 7.34 -0.30
C ALA A 52 -0.67 8.37 0.07
N LEU A 53 -0.06 8.26 1.24
CA LEU A 53 1.04 9.14 1.65
C LEU A 53 2.29 8.93 0.79
N ALA A 54 2.63 7.68 0.48
CA ALA A 54 3.76 7.32 -0.38
C ALA A 54 3.62 7.92 -1.78
N SER A 55 2.45 7.75 -2.40
CA SER A 55 2.18 8.30 -3.73
C SER A 55 2.12 9.83 -3.71
N PHE A 56 1.56 10.43 -2.66
CA PHE A 56 1.57 11.87 -2.43
C PHE A 56 3.00 12.41 -2.42
N LEU A 57 3.88 11.84 -1.60
CA LEU A 57 5.27 12.31 -1.47
C LEU A 57 6.05 12.13 -2.76
N ALA A 58 5.86 10.99 -3.46
CA ALA A 58 6.51 10.74 -4.74
C ALA A 58 6.16 11.81 -5.78
N VAL A 59 4.88 12.20 -5.88
CA VAL A 59 4.43 13.23 -6.82
C VAL A 59 4.82 14.63 -6.36
N PHE A 60 4.57 14.98 -5.10
CA PHE A 60 4.83 16.30 -4.53
C PHE A 60 6.32 16.65 -4.61
N LYS A 61 7.22 15.71 -4.30
CA LYS A 61 8.67 15.95 -4.29
C LYS A 61 9.38 15.70 -5.63
N SER A 62 8.71 15.16 -6.65
CA SER A 62 9.30 14.93 -7.99
C SER A 62 9.82 16.23 -8.64
N LYS A 63 10.36 16.23 -9.87
CA LYS A 63 10.35 17.47 -10.68
C LYS A 63 9.16 17.46 -11.61
N GLY A 64 8.41 18.57 -11.66
CA GLY A 64 7.25 18.73 -12.54
C GLY A 64 5.94 18.07 -12.06
N GLY A 65 5.87 17.54 -10.84
CA GLY A 65 4.65 16.94 -10.30
C GLY A 65 4.23 15.69 -11.07
N ASN A 66 5.20 14.82 -11.38
CA ASN A 66 4.98 13.67 -12.25
C ASN A 66 4.12 12.60 -11.56
N ILE A 67 2.83 12.55 -11.93
CA ILE A 67 1.86 11.58 -11.42
C ILE A 67 2.30 10.14 -11.69
N LEU A 68 3.01 9.87 -12.79
CA LEU A 68 3.43 8.51 -13.15
C LEU A 68 4.31 7.88 -12.05
N LEU A 69 5.05 8.69 -11.30
CA LEU A 69 5.83 8.21 -10.16
C LEU A 69 4.94 7.68 -9.04
N GLY A 70 3.86 8.37 -8.72
CA GLY A 70 2.89 7.89 -7.73
C GLY A 70 2.15 6.64 -8.21
N LEU A 71 1.65 6.66 -9.45
CA LEU A 71 0.92 5.54 -10.05
C LEU A 71 1.76 4.27 -10.19
N SER A 72 3.10 4.39 -10.31
CA SER A 72 3.99 3.24 -10.38
C SER A 72 3.94 2.33 -9.15
N PHE A 73 3.41 2.80 -8.02
CA PHE A 73 3.20 1.98 -6.82
C PHE A 73 1.99 1.03 -6.94
N ILE A 74 1.05 1.27 -7.85
CA ILE A 74 -0.13 0.43 -8.05
C ILE A 74 0.26 -1.02 -8.35
N PRO A 75 1.07 -1.32 -9.39
CA PRO A 75 1.47 -2.69 -9.65
C PRO A 75 2.25 -3.29 -8.46
N ILE A 76 3.10 -2.51 -7.79
CA ILE A 76 3.90 -3.01 -6.66
C ILE A 76 3.00 -3.55 -5.54
N ILE A 77 2.02 -2.77 -5.10
CA ILE A 77 1.09 -3.19 -4.03
C ILE A 77 0.18 -4.31 -4.53
N SER A 78 -0.34 -4.19 -5.77
CA SER A 78 -1.26 -5.16 -6.35
C SER A 78 -0.65 -6.54 -6.50
N PHE A 79 0.66 -6.65 -6.76
CA PHE A 79 1.35 -7.93 -6.83
C PHE A 79 1.85 -8.41 -5.47
N SER A 80 2.46 -7.53 -4.66
CA SER A 80 3.10 -7.95 -3.41
C SER A 80 2.11 -8.52 -2.38
N GLY A 81 0.97 -7.88 -2.18
CA GLY A 81 -0.05 -8.34 -1.22
C GLY A 81 -0.52 -9.77 -1.50
N PRO A 82 -1.10 -10.06 -2.68
CA PRO A 82 -1.55 -11.40 -3.05
C PRO A 82 -0.44 -12.44 -3.06
N THR A 83 0.79 -12.07 -3.46
CA THR A 83 1.94 -13.00 -3.41
C THR A 83 2.25 -13.41 -1.98
N VAL A 84 2.21 -12.49 -1.02
CA VAL A 84 2.46 -12.84 0.39
C VAL A 84 1.36 -13.75 0.92
N HIS A 85 0.08 -13.42 0.66
CA HIS A 85 -1.06 -14.28 1.04
C HIS A 85 -0.98 -15.67 0.41
N PHE A 86 -0.53 -15.77 -0.84
CA PHE A 86 -0.32 -17.05 -1.52
C PHE A 86 0.80 -17.88 -0.88
N ILE A 87 1.95 -17.27 -0.58
CA ILE A 87 3.10 -17.96 0.03
C ILE A 87 2.76 -18.45 1.44
N LEU A 88 2.02 -17.65 2.21
CA LEU A 88 1.63 -18.01 3.58
C LEU A 88 0.47 -19.02 3.63
N GLY A 89 -0.14 -19.36 2.48
CA GLY A 89 -1.32 -20.21 2.42
C GLY A 89 -2.59 -19.55 3.00
N GLU A 90 -2.52 -18.26 3.32
CA GLU A 90 -3.59 -17.45 3.90
C GLU A 90 -4.24 -16.62 2.80
N LEU A 91 -4.92 -17.26 1.85
CA LEU A 91 -5.70 -16.57 0.82
C LEU A 91 -7.07 -16.15 1.38
N GLY A 92 -7.06 -15.32 2.42
CA GLY A 92 -8.21 -14.55 2.84
C GLY A 92 -8.92 -15.00 4.12
N ILE A 93 -9.76 -14.08 4.60
CA ILE A 93 -10.62 -14.13 5.79
C ILE A 93 -11.75 -15.18 5.64
N ILE A 94 -11.93 -15.74 4.44
CA ILE A 94 -12.96 -16.72 4.12
C ILE A 94 -12.24 -17.93 3.52
N ILE A 95 -12.44 -19.08 4.16
CA ILE A 95 -11.77 -20.37 3.93
C ILE A 95 -12.00 -20.93 2.50
N ASP A 96 -12.78 -20.24 1.66
CA ASP A 96 -13.24 -20.69 0.34
C ASP A 96 -12.32 -20.30 -0.84
N LEU A 97 -11.27 -19.50 -0.61
CA LEU A 97 -10.37 -19.05 -1.68
C LEU A 97 -9.06 -19.83 -1.65
N ILE A 98 -8.99 -20.95 -2.38
CA ILE A 98 -7.80 -21.79 -2.47
C ILE A 98 -7.17 -21.71 -3.86
N GLY A 99 -5.83 -21.69 -3.93
CA GLY A 99 -5.08 -21.76 -5.18
C GLY A 99 -5.17 -20.50 -6.04
N LEU A 100 -5.03 -20.67 -7.36
CA LEU A 100 -4.90 -19.55 -8.31
C LEU A 100 -6.15 -18.65 -8.37
N GLU A 101 -7.34 -19.21 -8.17
CA GLU A 101 -8.58 -18.41 -8.17
C GLU A 101 -8.64 -17.47 -6.96
N GLY A 102 -8.21 -17.94 -5.78
CA GLY A 102 -8.06 -17.09 -4.59
C GLY A 102 -7.10 -15.93 -4.82
N VAL A 103 -5.93 -16.21 -5.42
CA VAL A 103 -4.94 -15.17 -5.77
C VAL A 103 -5.54 -14.12 -6.69
N LYS A 104 -6.35 -14.50 -7.69
CA LYS A 104 -6.98 -13.55 -8.61
C LYS A 104 -7.92 -12.60 -7.88
N VAL A 105 -8.76 -13.12 -6.98
CA VAL A 105 -9.70 -12.30 -6.20
C VAL A 105 -8.95 -11.35 -5.27
N VAL A 106 -7.94 -11.86 -4.55
CA VAL A 106 -7.09 -11.02 -3.68
C VAL A 106 -6.36 -9.96 -4.50
N PHE A 107 -5.81 -10.31 -5.66
CA PHE A 107 -5.20 -9.36 -6.59
C PHE A 107 -6.17 -8.25 -7.01
N GLN A 108 -7.40 -8.59 -7.39
CA GLN A 108 -8.41 -7.59 -7.76
C GLN A 108 -8.74 -6.64 -6.61
N MET A 109 -8.87 -7.16 -5.38
CA MET A 109 -9.10 -6.33 -4.19
C MET A 109 -7.93 -5.36 -3.95
N TYR A 110 -6.69 -5.87 -3.96
CA TYR A 110 -5.50 -5.04 -3.80
C TYR A 110 -5.37 -4.02 -4.93
N LEU A 111 -5.71 -4.37 -6.17
CA LEU A 111 -5.70 -3.46 -7.31
C LEU A 111 -6.71 -2.31 -7.14
N MET A 112 -7.96 -2.62 -6.75
CA MET A 112 -8.98 -1.60 -6.52
C MET A 112 -8.59 -0.65 -5.39
N LEU A 113 -8.12 -1.19 -4.26
CA LEU A 113 -7.67 -0.38 -3.12
C LEU A 113 -6.45 0.47 -3.47
N SER A 114 -5.52 -0.09 -4.23
CA SER A 114 -4.34 0.64 -4.73
C SER A 114 -4.75 1.79 -5.64
N LEU A 115 -5.65 1.56 -6.61
CA LEU A 115 -6.15 2.60 -7.49
C LEU A 115 -6.78 3.77 -6.72
N LEU A 116 -7.61 3.47 -5.72
CA LEU A 116 -8.25 4.49 -4.88
C LEU A 116 -7.22 5.26 -4.05
N THR A 117 -6.45 4.57 -3.22
CA THR A 117 -5.54 5.20 -2.25
C THR A 117 -4.39 5.94 -2.95
N ILE A 118 -3.73 5.29 -3.93
CA ILE A 118 -2.63 5.88 -4.69
C ILE A 118 -3.15 6.99 -5.60
N GLY A 119 -4.33 6.83 -6.20
CA GLY A 119 -4.95 7.84 -7.04
C GLY A 119 -5.22 9.14 -6.27
N ILE A 120 -5.79 9.02 -5.07
CA ILE A 120 -6.04 10.16 -4.17
C ILE A 120 -4.71 10.84 -3.81
N GLY A 121 -3.73 10.07 -3.31
CA GLY A 121 -2.44 10.61 -2.91
C GLY A 121 -1.69 11.32 -4.05
N SER A 122 -1.62 10.70 -5.22
CA SER A 122 -0.97 11.24 -6.42
C SER A 122 -1.64 12.54 -6.88
N THR A 123 -2.97 12.58 -6.87
CA THR A 123 -3.75 13.76 -7.26
C THR A 123 -3.52 14.91 -6.29
N LEU A 124 -3.61 14.65 -4.98
CA LEU A 124 -3.32 15.64 -3.95
C LEU A 124 -1.88 16.17 -4.06
N GLY A 125 -0.91 15.28 -4.33
CA GLY A 125 0.49 15.64 -4.51
C GLY A 125 0.71 16.61 -5.66
N LYS A 126 0.02 16.41 -6.78
CA LYS A 126 0.08 17.33 -7.93
C LYS A 126 -0.62 18.66 -7.63
N LEU A 127 -1.81 18.61 -7.03
CA LEU A 127 -2.61 19.80 -6.73
C LEU A 127 -1.91 20.74 -5.75
N LEU A 128 -1.40 20.21 -4.63
CA LEU A 128 -0.72 21.02 -3.62
C LEU A 128 0.62 21.54 -4.10
N ARG A 129 1.29 20.81 -4.99
CA ARG A 129 2.50 21.34 -5.61
C ARG A 129 2.23 22.51 -6.55
N LYS A 130 1.17 22.47 -7.36
CA LYS A 130 0.84 23.60 -8.25
C LYS A 130 0.65 24.92 -7.48
N LYS A 131 0.35 24.84 -6.18
CA LYS A 131 0.20 26.00 -5.30
C LYS A 131 1.51 26.53 -4.70
N ASN A 132 2.61 25.77 -4.76
CA ASN A 132 3.93 26.11 -4.20
C ASN A 132 4.96 26.34 -5.30
#